data_AF-A0AAU9LNY7-F1
#
_entry.id   AF-A0AAU9LNY7-F1
#
_cell.length_a   1.000
_cell.length_b   1.000
_cell.length_c   1.000
_cell.angle_alpha   90.00
_cell.angle_beta   90.00
_cell.angle_gamma   90.00
#
_symmetry.space_group_name_H-M   'P 1'
#
loop_
_entity.id
_entity.type
_entity.pdbx_description
1 polymer ?
#
loop_
_entity_poly.entity_id
_entity_poly.type
_entity_poly.pdbx_seq_one_letter_code
_entity_poly.pdbx_strand_id
1 'polypeptide(L)'
;MNTNDSKKKTTSKSRKRKTSDVGTGVRSKLASTKRFMTDATAEVAVNGLGAEANAAQVAQLKPFVRGEFVESIKQMLFGFGDEAEPLDESAKLMEDLVVEYVHAMTKKAMELATIKGKLDTECFVFLIRKDPERYERVAELLRANEDFRAALNSGFDPSDENMY
;
A
#
# COMPACT_ATOMS: atom_id res chain seq x y z
N MET A 1 -17.93 22.07 67.02
CA MET A 1 -17.22 20.77 67.00
C MET A 1 -15.94 20.95 66.21
N ASN A 2 -14.80 20.83 66.90
CA ASN A 2 -13.42 20.87 66.36
C ASN A 2 -13.23 19.83 65.25
N THR A 3 -12.41 20.04 64.23
CA THR A 3 -10.92 20.00 64.26
C THR A 3 -10.38 20.63 62.97
N ASN A 4 -9.47 21.62 63.03
CA ASN A 4 -8.00 21.54 62.81
C ASN A 4 -7.62 20.64 61.60
N ASP A 5 -6.87 21.07 60.59
CA ASP A 5 -5.56 21.69 60.71
C ASP A 5 -5.06 22.44 59.45
N SER A 6 -3.93 23.10 59.64
CA SER A 6 -3.40 24.26 58.91
C SER A 6 -2.33 23.90 57.87
N LYS A 7 -2.17 24.78 56.86
CA LYS A 7 -0.91 25.25 56.18
C LYS A 7 0.02 24.14 55.59
N LYS A 8 0.66 24.25 54.43
CA LYS A 8 1.43 25.38 53.87
C LYS A 8 1.96 24.98 52.48
N LYS A 9 1.80 25.91 51.53
CA LYS A 9 2.52 26.11 50.26
C LYS A 9 4.03 25.76 50.32
N THR A 10 4.60 25.08 49.31
CA THR A 10 5.89 25.44 48.66
C THR A 10 6.10 24.70 47.33
N THR A 11 6.62 25.44 46.34
CA THR A 11 7.14 25.01 45.05
C THR A 11 8.53 24.39 45.17
N SER A 12 8.88 23.38 44.37
CA SER A 12 10.27 23.26 43.86
C SER A 12 10.34 22.48 42.54
N LYS A 13 11.18 23.02 41.66
CA LYS A 13 11.53 22.54 40.31
C LYS A 13 12.91 21.89 40.39
N SER A 14 13.15 20.93 39.49
CA SER A 14 14.45 20.40 39.02
C SER A 14 14.93 19.07 39.58
N ARG A 15 15.09 18.07 38.69
CA ARG A 15 16.35 17.32 38.60
C ARG A 15 16.58 16.71 37.21
N LYS A 16 17.47 17.36 36.45
CA LYS A 16 18.25 16.78 35.35
C LYS A 16 18.95 15.50 35.82
N ARG A 17 19.04 14.49 34.96
CA ARG A 17 20.14 13.52 35.00
C ARG A 17 21.00 13.73 33.76
N LYS A 18 22.22 14.22 33.99
CA LYS A 18 23.37 14.26 33.07
C LYS A 18 24.54 13.70 33.86
N THR A 19 25.20 12.68 33.33
CA THR A 19 26.64 12.33 33.36
C THR A 19 26.76 11.00 32.60
N SER A 20 27.71 10.74 31.72
CA SER A 20 29.03 11.33 31.50
C SER A 20 29.43 11.25 30.02
N ASP A 21 30.17 12.27 29.61
CA ASP A 21 30.91 12.40 28.35
C ASP A 21 32.30 11.72 28.49
N VAL A 22 33.00 11.61 27.35
CA VAL A 22 34.41 11.29 27.02
C VAL A 22 34.47 10.06 26.09
N GLY A 23 34.83 10.15 24.82
CA GLY A 23 35.25 11.29 24.01
C GLY A 23 35.73 10.84 22.62
N THR A 24 35.69 11.81 21.69
CA THR A 24 36.63 12.06 20.58
C THR A 24 36.74 11.12 19.36
N GLY A 25 36.42 11.71 18.19
CA GLY A 25 37.03 11.46 16.88
C GLY A 25 36.40 10.34 16.05
N VAL A 26 36.19 10.40 14.74
CA VAL A 26 36.61 11.29 13.65
C VAL A 26 35.57 11.11 12.53
N ARG A 27 35.27 12.17 11.78
CA ARG A 27 34.46 12.12 10.56
C ARG A 27 35.19 11.32 9.47
N SER A 28 34.54 10.33 8.87
CA SER A 28 34.89 9.88 7.51
C SER A 28 33.61 9.60 6.72
N LYS A 29 33.35 10.44 5.72
CA LYS A 29 32.51 10.10 4.57
C LYS A 29 33.17 8.90 3.88
N LEU A 30 32.48 7.77 3.79
CA LEU A 30 32.83 6.75 2.81
C LEU A 30 31.62 6.49 1.93
N ALA A 31 31.74 6.90 0.68
CA ALA A 31 30.83 6.59 -0.39
C ALA A 31 30.80 5.07 -0.58
N SER A 32 29.62 4.46 -0.55
CA SER A 32 29.48 3.06 -0.96
C SER A 32 29.38 3.01 -2.48
N THR A 33 30.51 2.65 -3.08
CA THR A 33 30.72 2.38 -4.49
C THR A 33 29.85 1.22 -4.97
N LYS A 34 29.28 1.42 -6.17
CA LYS A 34 28.69 0.44 -7.10
C LYS A 34 29.25 -0.98 -6.95
N ARG A 35 28.36 -1.98 -6.90
CA ARG A 35 28.59 -3.29 -7.52
C ARG A 35 27.35 -3.71 -8.31
N PHE A 36 27.46 -3.55 -9.62
CA PHE A 36 26.73 -4.36 -10.60
C PHE A 36 27.20 -5.80 -10.46
N MET A 37 26.26 -6.76 -10.43
CA MET A 37 26.50 -8.08 -10.98
C MET A 37 25.27 -8.47 -11.80
N THR A 38 25.52 -8.57 -13.09
CA THR A 38 24.72 -9.19 -14.12
C THR A 38 24.73 -10.70 -13.89
N ASP A 39 23.57 -11.34 -13.93
CA ASP A 39 23.51 -12.67 -14.51
C ASP A 39 22.33 -12.77 -15.47
N ALA A 40 22.64 -13.28 -16.64
CA ALA A 40 21.82 -13.27 -17.83
C ALA A 40 21.31 -14.68 -18.07
N THR A 41 20.00 -14.84 -18.21
CA THR A 41 19.44 -16.03 -18.83
C THR A 41 18.23 -15.69 -19.71
N ALA A 42 18.52 -15.64 -21.01
CA ALA A 42 17.70 -16.04 -22.16
C ALA A 42 16.33 -15.38 -22.39
N GLU A 43 16.35 -14.30 -23.18
CA GLU A 43 15.21 -13.72 -23.88
C GLU A 43 14.75 -14.66 -25.03
N VAL A 44 13.51 -15.13 -25.01
CA VAL A 44 12.83 -15.69 -26.19
C VAL A 44 12.03 -14.56 -26.82
N ALA A 45 12.47 -14.12 -28.00
CA ALA A 45 11.88 -13.01 -28.74
C ALA A 45 10.47 -13.36 -29.26
N VAL A 46 9.47 -12.58 -28.85
CA VAL A 46 8.18 -12.48 -29.54
C VAL A 46 8.02 -11.03 -30.01
N ASN A 47 8.16 -10.84 -31.31
CA ASN A 47 7.99 -9.55 -31.97
C ASN A 47 6.52 -9.13 -31.94
N GLY A 48 6.21 -8.09 -31.16
CA GLY A 48 4.94 -7.36 -31.18
C GLY A 48 5.20 -5.88 -31.44
N LEU A 49 4.81 -5.41 -32.62
CA LEU A 49 4.89 -4.02 -33.07
C LEU A 49 3.95 -3.15 -32.22
N GLY A 50 4.44 -2.70 -31.06
CA GLY A 50 3.69 -1.86 -30.11
C GLY A 50 4.38 -1.59 -28.77
N ALA A 51 5.62 -2.04 -28.57
CA ALA A 51 6.30 -2.01 -27.26
C ALA A 51 6.94 -0.65 -26.90
N GLU A 52 7.25 0.20 -27.88
CA GLU A 52 8.07 1.40 -27.69
C GLU A 52 7.42 2.43 -26.74
N ALA A 53 6.09 2.59 -26.79
CA ALA A 53 5.36 3.53 -25.95
C ALA A 53 5.19 3.06 -24.49
N ASN A 54 5.12 1.73 -24.27
CA ASN A 54 5.01 1.15 -22.92
C ASN A 54 6.37 1.08 -22.21
N ALA A 55 7.47 0.86 -22.94
CA ALA A 55 8.81 0.76 -22.36
C ALA A 55 9.23 2.05 -21.62
N ALA A 56 8.87 3.22 -22.16
CA ALA A 56 9.11 4.51 -21.52
C ALA A 56 8.32 4.71 -20.22
N GLN A 57 7.13 4.10 -20.11
CA GLN A 57 6.27 4.17 -18.93
C GLN A 57 6.71 3.20 -17.83
N VAL A 58 7.22 2.02 -18.21
CA VAL A 58 7.81 1.04 -17.28
C VAL A 58 9.02 1.62 -16.54
N ALA A 59 9.80 2.49 -17.20
CA ALA A 59 10.96 3.15 -16.61
C ALA A 59 10.62 4.20 -15.52
N GLN A 60 9.36 4.64 -15.42
CA GLN A 60 8.91 5.65 -14.45
C GLN A 60 8.14 5.06 -13.26
N LEU A 61 7.95 3.74 -13.19
CA LEU A 61 7.26 3.13 -12.06
C LEU A 61 8.15 3.18 -10.83
N LYS A 62 7.70 3.89 -9.79
CA LYS A 62 8.36 3.90 -8.48
C LYS A 62 8.48 2.44 -8.01
N PRO A 63 9.69 1.97 -7.65
CA PRO A 63 9.84 0.62 -7.13
C PRO A 63 9.03 0.49 -5.85
N PHE A 64 8.31 -0.63 -5.72
CA PHE A 64 7.57 -0.95 -4.50
C PHE A 64 8.54 -0.98 -3.30
N VAL A 65 8.22 -0.19 -2.27
CA VAL A 65 9.02 -0.16 -1.04
C VAL A 65 8.26 -0.94 0.03
N ARG A 66 8.91 -1.97 0.59
CA ARG A 66 8.33 -2.77 1.67
C ARG A 66 8.04 -1.86 2.89
N GLY A 67 6.85 -1.96 3.45
CA GLY A 67 6.37 -1.13 4.55
C GLY A 67 5.34 -0.07 4.13
N GLU A 68 5.12 0.16 2.83
CA GLU A 68 4.21 1.20 2.35
C GLU A 68 2.73 0.88 2.62
N PHE A 69 2.37 -0.39 2.75
CA PHE A 69 0.98 -0.81 3.00
C PHE A 69 0.69 -1.21 4.44
N VAL A 70 1.64 -1.12 5.36
CA VAL A 70 1.45 -1.61 6.74
C VAL A 70 0.25 -0.92 7.42
N GLU A 71 0.12 0.40 7.27
CA GLU A 71 -0.97 1.14 7.92
C GLU A 71 -2.34 0.83 7.31
N SER A 72 -2.43 0.76 5.98
CA SER A 72 -3.69 0.38 5.32
C SER A 72 -4.07 -1.07 5.60
N ILE A 73 -3.09 -1.98 5.71
CA ILE A 73 -3.31 -3.37 6.08
C ILE A 73 -3.86 -3.48 7.50
N LYS A 74 -3.35 -2.70 8.47
CA LYS A 74 -3.93 -2.70 9.83
C LYS A 74 -5.41 -2.31 9.83
N GLN A 75 -5.77 -1.28 9.07
CA GLN A 75 -7.18 -0.87 8.94
C GLN A 75 -8.03 -1.96 8.28
N MET A 76 -7.50 -2.66 7.28
CA MET A 76 -8.19 -3.79 6.67
C MET A 76 -8.35 -4.95 7.65
N LEU A 77 -7.30 -5.32 8.40
CA LEU A 77 -7.33 -6.38 9.40
C LEU A 77 -8.44 -6.13 10.43
N PHE A 78 -8.52 -4.91 10.96
CA PHE A 78 -9.63 -4.50 11.83
C PHE A 78 -11.00 -4.64 11.13
N GLY A 79 -11.11 -4.24 9.87
CA GLY A 79 -12.32 -4.42 9.06
C GLY A 79 -12.72 -5.89 8.84
N PHE A 80 -11.77 -6.82 8.93
CA PHE A 80 -12.01 -8.27 8.89
C PHE A 80 -12.25 -8.88 10.29
N GLY A 81 -12.29 -8.07 11.35
CA GLY A 81 -12.59 -8.49 12.72
C GLY A 81 -11.37 -8.79 13.59
N ASP A 82 -10.17 -8.37 13.19
CA ASP A 82 -8.96 -8.44 14.01
C ASP A 82 -8.95 -7.34 15.11
N GLU A 83 -7.90 -7.31 15.92
CA GLU A 83 -7.69 -6.28 16.95
C GLU A 83 -7.61 -4.86 16.36
N ALA A 84 -8.02 -3.85 17.14
CA ALA A 84 -7.96 -2.44 16.72
C ALA A 84 -6.52 -1.95 16.46
N GLU A 85 -5.54 -2.52 17.18
CA GLU A 85 -4.12 -2.27 16.97
C GLU A 85 -3.37 -3.60 16.76
N PRO A 86 -3.39 -4.17 15.55
CA PRO A 86 -2.65 -5.39 15.24
C PRO A 86 -1.15 -5.19 15.38
N LEU A 87 -0.44 -6.26 15.74
CA LEU A 87 1.02 -6.25 15.84
C LEU A 87 1.67 -5.84 14.50
N ASP A 88 2.69 -4.98 14.57
CA ASP A 88 3.46 -4.52 13.39
C ASP A 88 4.06 -5.68 12.59
N GLU A 89 4.49 -6.73 13.27
CA GLU A 89 5.07 -7.92 12.66
C GLU A 89 4.02 -8.70 11.84
N SER A 90 2.80 -8.84 12.37
CA SER A 90 1.67 -9.45 11.67
C SER A 90 1.29 -8.63 10.43
N ALA A 91 1.21 -7.30 10.56
CA ALA A 91 0.89 -6.43 9.43
C ALA A 91 1.96 -6.47 8.32
N LYS A 92 3.25 -6.53 8.69
CA LYS A 92 4.37 -6.70 7.73
C LYS A 92 4.34 -8.05 7.05
N LEU A 93 4.03 -9.12 7.77
CA LEU A 93 3.88 -10.45 7.17
C LEU A 93 2.70 -10.46 6.20
N MET A 94 1.57 -9.86 6.58
CA MET A 94 0.40 -9.72 5.70
C MET A 94 0.72 -8.93 4.45
N GLU A 95 1.53 -7.88 4.53
CA GLU A 95 2.02 -7.14 3.36
C GLU A 95 2.78 -8.05 2.40
N ASP A 96 3.72 -8.84 2.90
CA ASP A 96 4.50 -9.78 2.07
C ASP A 96 3.58 -10.80 1.36
N LEU A 97 2.59 -11.35 2.08
CA LEU A 97 1.62 -12.30 1.52
C LEU A 97 0.74 -11.67 0.44
N VAL A 98 0.29 -10.43 0.65
CA VAL A 98 -0.54 -9.69 -0.31
C VAL A 98 0.25 -9.38 -1.57
N VAL A 99 1.50 -8.94 -1.46
CA VAL A 99 2.37 -8.66 -2.60
C VAL A 99 2.63 -9.92 -3.41
N GLU A 100 2.94 -11.04 -2.75
CA GLU A 100 3.09 -12.34 -3.42
C GLU A 100 1.82 -12.76 -4.14
N TYR A 101 0.66 -12.62 -3.49
CA TYR A 101 -0.64 -12.93 -4.08
C TYR A 101 -0.91 -12.10 -5.34
N VAL A 102 -0.69 -10.78 -5.29
CA VAL A 102 -0.90 -9.88 -6.42
C VAL A 102 0.02 -10.23 -7.58
N HIS A 103 1.29 -10.53 -7.32
CA HIS A 103 2.22 -11.00 -8.36
C HIS A 103 1.75 -12.31 -9.00
N ALA A 104 1.39 -13.30 -8.18
CA ALA A 104 0.93 -14.60 -8.68
C ALA A 104 -0.37 -14.48 -9.48
N MET A 105 -1.30 -13.64 -9.04
CA MET A 105 -2.54 -13.39 -9.77
C MET A 105 -2.28 -12.68 -11.09
N THR A 106 -1.50 -11.60 -11.07
CA THR A 106 -1.20 -10.81 -12.26
C THR A 106 -0.49 -11.64 -13.32
N LYS A 107 0.43 -12.53 -12.92
CA LYS A 107 1.08 -13.45 -13.86
C LYS A 107 0.08 -14.35 -14.59
N LYS A 108 -0.88 -14.94 -13.87
CA LYS A 108 -1.95 -15.75 -14.47
C LYS A 108 -2.86 -14.92 -15.37
N ALA A 109 -3.17 -13.68 -14.98
CA ALA A 109 -3.97 -12.77 -15.79
C ALA A 109 -3.25 -12.37 -17.09
N MET A 110 -1.93 -12.17 -17.03
CA MET A 110 -1.10 -11.91 -18.20
C MET A 110 -1.08 -13.10 -19.16
N GLU A 111 -0.99 -14.33 -18.67
CA GLU A 111 -1.08 -15.55 -19.50
C GLU A 111 -2.42 -15.58 -20.27
N LEU A 112 -3.54 -15.27 -19.62
CA LEU A 112 -4.84 -15.14 -20.30
C LEU A 112 -4.88 -13.97 -21.29
N ALA A 113 -4.25 -12.85 -20.93
CA ALA A 113 -4.16 -11.67 -21.77
C ALA A 113 -3.38 -11.94 -23.08
N THR A 114 -2.41 -12.86 -23.07
CA THR A 114 -1.70 -13.25 -24.31
C THR A 114 -2.63 -13.88 -25.34
N ILE A 115 -3.62 -14.67 -24.88
CA ILE A 115 -4.61 -15.32 -25.74
C ILE A 115 -5.68 -14.30 -26.17
N LYS A 116 -6.13 -13.47 -25.23
CA LYS A 116 -7.17 -12.44 -25.48
C LYS A 116 -6.65 -11.25 -26.31
N GLY A 117 -5.34 -11.01 -26.30
CA GLY A 117 -4.67 -9.89 -26.97
C GLY A 117 -4.60 -8.59 -26.13
N LYS A 118 -5.22 -8.55 -24.94
CA LYS A 118 -5.14 -7.41 -24.02
C LYS A 118 -5.37 -7.82 -22.56
N LEU A 119 -4.76 -7.09 -21.64
CA LEU A 119 -4.94 -7.25 -20.19
C LEU A 119 -6.06 -6.31 -19.72
N ASP A 120 -7.25 -6.88 -19.49
CA ASP A 120 -8.40 -6.15 -18.95
C ASP A 120 -8.88 -6.76 -17.62
N THR A 121 -9.85 -6.10 -16.98
CA THR A 121 -10.59 -6.59 -15.80
C THR A 121 -11.18 -7.99 -16.01
N GLU A 122 -11.68 -8.29 -17.20
CA GLU A 122 -12.23 -9.61 -17.53
C GLU A 122 -11.22 -10.76 -17.33
N CYS A 123 -9.92 -10.51 -17.53
CA CYS A 123 -8.88 -11.52 -17.30
C CYS A 123 -8.80 -11.90 -15.81
N PHE A 124 -9.00 -10.92 -14.92
CA PHE A 124 -9.04 -11.16 -13.48
C PHE A 124 -10.35 -11.83 -13.05
N VAL A 125 -11.48 -11.38 -13.60
CA VAL A 125 -12.81 -11.97 -13.34
C VAL A 125 -12.84 -13.44 -13.75
N PHE A 126 -12.21 -13.80 -14.87
CA PHE A 126 -12.11 -15.18 -15.31
C PHE A 126 -11.34 -16.07 -14.32
N LEU A 127 -10.33 -15.54 -13.64
CA LEU A 127 -9.52 -16.31 -12.68
C LEU A 127 -10.28 -16.61 -11.39
N ILE A 128 -11.17 -15.71 -10.97
CA ILE A 128 -11.99 -15.88 -9.75
C ILE A 128 -13.31 -16.62 -10.00
N ARG A 129 -13.67 -16.94 -11.25
CA ARG A 129 -14.97 -17.54 -11.64
C ARG A 129 -15.40 -18.81 -10.90
N LYS A 130 -14.47 -19.48 -10.21
CA LYS A 130 -14.76 -20.70 -9.42
C LYS A 130 -15.30 -20.38 -8.02
N ASP A 131 -15.12 -19.15 -7.56
CA ASP A 131 -15.58 -18.66 -6.27
C ASP A 131 -16.83 -17.78 -6.50
N PRO A 132 -18.04 -18.32 -6.26
CA PRO A 132 -19.28 -17.61 -6.58
C PRO A 132 -19.46 -16.35 -5.74
N GLU A 133 -19.08 -16.36 -4.47
CA GLU A 133 -19.23 -15.21 -3.56
C GLU A 133 -18.33 -14.05 -3.99
N ARG A 134 -17.07 -14.35 -4.33
CA ARG A 134 -16.14 -13.31 -4.85
C ARG A 134 -16.55 -12.82 -6.22
N TYR A 135 -17.04 -13.71 -7.08
CA TYR A 135 -17.47 -13.37 -8.43
C TYR A 135 -18.65 -12.38 -8.41
N GLU A 136 -19.68 -12.67 -7.63
CA GLU A 136 -20.86 -11.80 -7.48
C GLU A 136 -20.47 -10.43 -6.91
N ARG A 137 -19.67 -10.42 -5.83
CA ARG A 137 -19.20 -9.18 -5.22
C ARG A 137 -18.41 -8.30 -6.19
N VAL A 138 -17.55 -8.88 -7.02
CA VAL A 138 -16.80 -8.12 -8.03
C VAL A 138 -17.74 -7.54 -9.09
N ALA A 139 -18.75 -8.28 -9.52
CA ALA A 139 -19.74 -7.79 -10.48
C ALA A 139 -20.52 -6.58 -9.92
N GLU A 140 -20.93 -6.64 -8.65
CA GLU A 140 -21.60 -5.54 -7.95
C GLU A 140 -20.70 -4.30 -7.86
N LEU A 141 -19.44 -4.47 -7.45
CA LEU A 141 -18.49 -3.36 -7.31
C LEU A 141 -18.18 -2.67 -8.64
N LEU A 142 -18.07 -3.44 -9.73
CA LEU A 142 -17.86 -2.87 -11.07
C LEU A 142 -19.09 -2.06 -11.52
N ARG A 143 -20.30 -2.58 -11.31
CA ARG A 143 -21.54 -1.87 -11.61
C ARG A 143 -21.65 -0.56 -10.82
N ALA A 144 -21.39 -0.60 -9.52
CA ALA A 144 -21.41 0.60 -8.68
C ALA A 144 -20.35 1.62 -9.14
N ASN A 145 -19.16 1.18 -9.55
CA ASN A 145 -18.13 2.07 -10.08
C ASN A 145 -18.58 2.77 -11.37
N GLU A 146 -19.25 2.06 -12.27
CA GLU A 146 -19.84 2.63 -13.48
C GLU A 146 -20.89 3.70 -13.14
N ASP A 147 -21.76 3.43 -12.16
CA ASP A 147 -22.77 4.38 -11.68
C ASP A 147 -22.11 5.64 -11.09
N PHE A 148 -21.09 5.49 -10.25
CA PHE A 148 -20.33 6.62 -9.70
C PHE A 148 -19.66 7.44 -10.81
N ARG A 149 -19.05 6.78 -11.78
CA ARG A 149 -18.40 7.48 -12.90
C ARG A 149 -19.42 8.21 -13.79
N ALA A 150 -20.59 7.63 -13.99
CA ALA A 150 -21.68 8.27 -14.73
C ALA A 150 -22.20 9.51 -13.98
N ALA A 151 -22.37 9.42 -12.66
CA ALA A 151 -22.78 10.55 -11.82
C ALA A 151 -21.74 11.69 -11.81
N LEU A 152 -20.45 11.36 -11.73
CA LEU A 152 -19.38 12.37 -11.82
C LEU A 152 -19.32 13.03 -13.20
N ASN A 153 -19.67 12.30 -14.26
CA ASN A 153 -19.65 12.79 -15.64
C ASN A 153 -20.94 13.48 -16.08
N SER A 154 -22.03 13.36 -15.31
CA SER A 154 -23.32 13.97 -15.64
C SER A 154 -23.38 15.47 -15.36
N GLY A 155 -22.30 16.05 -14.78
CA GLY A 155 -22.26 17.46 -14.40
C GLY A 155 -23.06 17.77 -13.13
N PHE A 156 -23.38 16.74 -12.34
CA PHE A 156 -24.06 16.92 -11.06
C PHE A 156 -23.12 17.56 -10.03
N ASP A 157 -23.30 18.85 -9.77
CA ASP A 157 -22.70 19.55 -8.63
C ASP A 157 -23.68 19.53 -7.45
N PRO A 158 -23.42 18.79 -6.35
CA PRO A 158 -24.30 18.80 -5.18
C PRO A 158 -24.35 20.16 -4.47
N SER A 159 -23.53 21.13 -4.88
CA SER A 159 -23.53 22.52 -4.41
C SER A 159 -24.45 23.45 -5.22
N ASP A 160 -24.99 23.02 -6.37
CA ASP A 160 -25.84 23.87 -7.19
C ASP A 160 -27.16 24.17 -6.46
N GLU A 161 -27.24 25.34 -5.82
CA GLU A 161 -28.39 25.89 -5.08
C GLU A 161 -29.66 26.05 -5.93
N ASN A 162 -29.60 25.87 -7.25
CA ASN A 162 -30.71 26.07 -8.19
C ASN A 162 -31.69 24.88 -8.30
N MET A 163 -31.69 23.95 -7.35
CA MET A 163 -32.57 22.77 -7.35
C MET A 163 -33.70 22.81 -6.30
N TYR A 164 -34.01 24.00 -5.75
CA TYR A 164 -35.24 24.26 -4.98
C TYR A 164 -35.91 25.57 -5.39
#